data_AF-W1DKQ9-F1
#
_entry.id   AF-W1DKQ9-F1
#
_cell.length_a   1.000
_cell.length_b   1.000
_cell.length_c   1.000
_cell.angle_alpha   90.00
_cell.angle_beta   90.00
_cell.angle_gamma   90.00
#
_symmetry.space_group_name_H-M   'P 1'
#
loop_
_entity.id
_entity.type
_entity.pdbx_description
1 polymer ?
#
loop_
_entity_poly.entity_id
_entity_poly.type
_entity_poly.pdbx_seq_one_letter_code
_entity_poly.pdbx_strand_id
1 'polypeptide(L)'
;MTISSPWVKDAWAKGNPVFDGSSLMFLKPGDRVSVRDLSRGLIVDSGNDACVALADYVAGGQPQFVALMNQYVEKLHLRDTHFETVHGLDAPGQHSSAYDLAVLSRAIIHGEPDVYHMYSQKSLTWNGITQQNRNGLLWDKTMNVDGLKTGHTSGAGST
;
A
#
# COMPACT_ATOMS: atom_id res chain seq x y z
N MET A 1 15.11 -8.64 6.09
CA MET A 1 15.61 -7.48 6.86
C MET A 1 14.49 -6.93 7.73
N THR A 2 14.79 -6.49 8.96
CA THR A 2 13.80 -5.93 9.91
C THR A 2 13.95 -4.42 10.04
N ILE A 3 12.84 -3.70 9.92
CA ILE A 3 12.71 -2.27 10.17
C ILE A 3 12.43 -2.07 11.67
N SER A 4 13.18 -1.17 12.29
CA SER A 4 12.97 -0.73 13.68
C SER A 4 13.02 0.80 13.76
N SER A 5 12.52 1.37 14.85
CA SER A 5 12.67 2.80 15.21
C SER A 5 14.01 3.40 14.74
N PRO A 6 14.03 4.61 14.10
CA PRO A 6 13.03 5.68 14.18
C PRO A 6 11.83 5.61 13.20
N TRP A 7 11.84 4.73 12.21
CA TRP A 7 10.90 4.75 11.06
C TRP A 7 9.44 4.39 11.35
N VAL A 8 9.11 3.90 12.56
CA VAL A 8 7.71 3.60 12.96
C VAL A 8 7.08 4.78 13.69
N LYS A 9 7.85 5.82 14.04
CA LYS A 9 7.34 6.96 14.80
C LYS A 9 6.32 7.77 14.00
N ASP A 10 6.62 8.05 12.73
CA ASP A 10 5.75 8.86 11.86
C ASP A 10 4.59 8.02 11.30
N ALA A 11 4.73 6.69 11.30
CA ALA A 11 3.68 5.73 11.00
C ALA A 11 2.67 5.49 12.14
N TRP A 12 2.89 6.06 13.33
CA TRP A 12 2.02 5.79 14.49
C TRP A 12 0.64 6.41 14.31
N ALA A 13 -0.38 5.55 14.17
CA ALA A 13 -1.72 6.01 13.84
C ALA A 13 -2.52 6.58 15.01
N LYS A 14 -2.24 6.17 16.25
CA LYS A 14 -3.04 6.61 17.40
C LYS A 14 -2.88 8.12 17.63
N GLY A 15 -3.96 8.86 17.42
CA GLY A 15 -4.00 10.32 17.55
C GLY A 15 -3.59 11.08 16.30
N ASN A 16 -3.38 10.38 15.17
CA ASN A 16 -3.15 11.02 13.87
C ASN A 16 -4.49 11.16 13.11
N PRO A 17 -5.05 12.37 12.98
CA PRO A 17 -6.36 12.58 12.36
C PRO A 17 -6.39 12.21 10.87
N VAL A 18 -5.24 12.13 10.20
CA VAL A 18 -5.14 11.67 8.80
C VAL A 18 -5.59 10.22 8.66
N PHE A 19 -5.41 9.41 9.70
CA PHE A 19 -5.71 7.98 9.66
C PHE A 19 -7.05 7.60 10.29
N ASP A 20 -7.81 8.56 10.81
CA ASP A 20 -9.11 8.31 11.42
C ASP A 20 -10.07 7.67 10.41
N GLY A 21 -10.59 6.49 10.75
CA GLY A 21 -11.48 5.71 9.88
C GLY A 21 -10.80 5.04 8.67
N SER A 22 -9.48 5.16 8.55
CA SER A 22 -8.71 4.56 7.45
C SER A 22 -8.22 3.14 7.77
N SER A 23 -7.66 2.47 6.77
CA SER A 23 -7.11 1.10 6.93
C SER A 23 -5.70 1.15 7.52
N LEU A 24 -5.42 0.29 8.50
CA LEU A 24 -4.17 0.29 9.26
C LEU A 24 -3.68 -1.14 9.48
N MET A 25 -2.37 -1.34 9.56
CA MET A 25 -1.71 -2.57 10.04
C MET A 25 -1.62 -2.60 11.58
N PHE A 26 -1.83 -1.45 12.25
CA PHE A 26 -1.75 -1.25 13.70
C PHE A 26 -0.32 -1.35 14.27
N LEU A 27 0.64 -0.76 13.56
CA LEU A 27 2.03 -0.62 14.03
C LEU A 27 2.12 0.24 15.29
N LYS A 28 3.06 -0.04 16.21
CA LYS A 28 3.32 0.73 17.44
C LYS A 28 4.76 1.26 17.50
N PRO A 29 5.01 2.41 18.15
CA PRO A 29 6.37 2.90 18.36
C PRO A 29 7.20 1.86 19.11
N GLY A 30 8.38 1.55 18.58
CA GLY A 30 9.27 0.53 19.12
C GLY A 30 9.07 -0.87 18.53
N ASP A 31 8.02 -1.10 17.73
CA ASP A 31 7.87 -2.35 16.99
C ASP A 31 9.08 -2.59 16.07
N ARG A 32 9.46 -3.87 15.94
CA ARG A 32 10.46 -4.33 14.98
C ARG A 32 9.77 -5.24 13.97
N VAL A 33 9.56 -4.74 12.77
CA VAL A 33 8.73 -5.41 11.76
C VAL A 33 9.56 -5.70 10.53
N SER A 34 9.44 -6.89 9.95
CA SER A 34 10.19 -7.20 8.73
C SER A 34 9.69 -6.35 7.55
N VAL A 35 10.57 -6.02 6.59
CA VAL A 35 10.16 -5.37 5.34
C VAL A 35 9.04 -6.19 4.68
N ARG A 36 9.16 -7.52 4.70
CA ARG A 36 8.17 -8.44 4.16
C ARG A 36 6.81 -8.30 4.84
N ASP A 37 6.76 -8.21 6.17
CA ASP A 37 5.49 -8.06 6.88
C ASP A 37 4.88 -6.67 6.71
N LEU A 38 5.69 -5.63 6.60
CA LEU A 38 5.22 -4.29 6.23
C LEU A 38 4.65 -4.27 4.80
N SER A 39 5.32 -4.91 3.84
CA SER A 39 4.80 -5.08 2.48
C SER A 39 3.48 -5.85 2.49
N ARG A 40 3.35 -6.90 3.31
CA ARG A 40 2.09 -7.63 3.47
C ARG A 40 1.01 -6.77 4.12
N GLY A 41 1.32 -5.94 5.11
CA GLY A 41 0.36 -4.99 5.70
C GLY A 41 -0.13 -3.95 4.71
N LEU A 42 0.75 -3.42 3.86
CA LEU A 42 0.37 -2.56 2.75
C LEU A 42 -0.56 -3.30 1.77
N ILE A 43 -0.17 -4.50 1.35
CA ILE A 43 -0.85 -5.25 0.29
C ILE A 43 -2.20 -5.80 0.78
N VAL A 44 -2.20 -6.59 1.84
CA VAL A 44 -3.36 -7.33 2.37
C VAL A 44 -4.30 -6.40 3.13
N ASP A 45 -3.77 -5.61 4.06
CA ASP A 45 -4.59 -4.83 5.00
C ASP A 45 -4.96 -3.46 4.42
N SER A 46 -4.20 -3.00 3.41
CA SER A 46 -4.20 -1.60 2.97
C SER A 46 -3.73 -0.64 4.05
N GLY A 47 -2.80 -1.07 4.90
CA GLY A 47 -2.35 -0.32 6.06
C GLY A 47 -1.60 0.96 5.69
N ASN A 48 -2.20 2.12 5.97
CA ASN A 48 -1.60 3.43 5.70
C ASN A 48 -0.34 3.69 6.55
N ASP A 49 -0.34 3.20 7.79
CA ASP A 49 0.83 3.18 8.68
C ASP A 49 1.99 2.36 8.10
N ALA A 50 1.70 1.20 7.50
CA ALA A 50 2.71 0.40 6.82
C ALA A 50 3.31 1.14 5.60
N CYS A 51 2.50 1.89 4.84
CA CYS A 51 2.99 2.73 3.73
C CYS A 51 3.98 3.80 4.23
N VAL A 52 3.66 4.51 5.32
CA VAL A 52 4.56 5.52 5.89
C VAL A 52 5.86 4.88 6.39
N ALA A 53 5.77 3.77 7.14
CA ALA A 53 6.96 3.10 7.65
C ALA A 53 7.90 2.60 6.53
N LEU A 54 7.34 2.12 5.41
CA LEU A 54 8.12 1.73 4.24
C LEU A 54 8.74 2.93 3.54
N ALA A 55 7.99 4.03 3.37
CA ALA A 55 8.47 5.24 2.73
C ALA A 55 9.66 5.85 3.48
N ASP A 56 9.51 5.95 4.80
CA ASP A 56 10.53 6.36 5.74
C ASP A 56 11.79 5.50 5.62
N TYR A 57 11.63 4.18 5.68
CA TYR A 57 12.75 3.25 5.60
C TYR A 57 13.48 3.28 4.23
N VAL A 58 12.73 3.35 3.12
CA VAL A 58 13.30 3.25 1.77
C VAL A 58 13.91 4.56 1.30
N ALA A 59 13.24 5.69 1.57
CA ALA A 59 13.57 6.97 0.97
C ALA A 59 13.95 8.05 2.00
N GLY A 60 13.89 7.73 3.29
CA GLY A 60 14.16 8.69 4.37
C GLY A 60 12.99 9.63 4.67
N GLY A 61 11.82 9.38 4.09
CA GLY A 61 10.61 10.19 4.31
C GLY A 61 9.58 10.06 3.18
N GLN A 62 8.34 10.45 3.49
CA GLN A 62 7.23 10.42 2.54
C GLN A 62 7.46 11.31 1.30
N PRO A 63 7.94 12.56 1.39
CA PRO A 63 8.15 13.39 0.18
C PRO A 63 9.16 12.77 -0.79
N GLN A 64 10.24 12.17 -0.26
CA GLN A 64 11.25 11.50 -1.06
C GLN A 64 10.68 10.24 -1.71
N PHE A 65 9.85 9.49 -0.99
CA PHE A 65 9.20 8.31 -1.55
C PHE A 65 8.17 8.67 -2.64
N VAL A 66 7.37 9.73 -2.46
CA VAL A 66 6.45 10.24 -3.49
C VAL A 66 7.22 10.67 -4.74
N ALA A 67 8.39 11.31 -4.59
CA ALA A 67 9.25 11.61 -5.73
C ALA A 67 9.70 10.34 -6.47
N LEU A 68 10.03 9.24 -5.75
CA LEU A 68 10.33 7.95 -6.37
C LEU A 68 9.10 7.35 -7.08
N MET A 69 7.90 7.46 -6.50
CA MET A 69 6.66 7.00 -7.14
C MET A 69 6.44 7.71 -8.48
N ASN A 70 6.61 9.04 -8.51
CA ASN A 70 6.45 9.83 -9.74
C ASN A 70 7.62 9.61 -10.73
N GLN A 71 8.80 9.19 -10.29
CA GLN A 71 9.83 8.69 -11.21
C GLN A 71 9.38 7.40 -11.93
N TYR A 72 8.62 6.53 -11.26
CA TYR A 72 8.05 5.34 -11.92
C TYR A 72 6.88 5.67 -12.84
N VAL A 73 6.09 6.70 -12.54
CA VAL A 73 5.08 7.26 -13.47
C VAL A 73 5.75 7.60 -14.82
N GLU A 74 6.85 8.35 -14.78
CA GLU A 74 7.62 8.71 -15.98
C GLU A 74 8.21 7.49 -16.70
N LYS A 75 8.86 6.58 -15.94
CA LYS A 75 9.49 5.37 -16.49
C LYS A 75 8.50 4.43 -17.17
N LEU A 76 7.27 4.36 -16.66
CA LEU A 76 6.20 3.52 -17.19
C LEU A 76 5.32 4.25 -18.21
N HIS A 77 5.61 5.54 -18.46
CA HIS A 77 4.83 6.41 -19.36
C HIS A 77 3.35 6.49 -18.99
N LEU A 78 3.05 6.58 -17.69
CA LEU A 78 1.69 6.77 -17.18
C LEU A 78 1.31 8.25 -17.37
N ARG A 79 0.40 8.54 -18.30
CA ARG A 79 0.16 9.91 -18.77
C ARG A 79 -0.87 10.68 -17.97
N ASP A 80 -1.72 9.96 -17.26
CA ASP A 80 -2.86 10.49 -16.51
C ASP A 80 -2.72 10.11 -15.03
N THR A 81 -1.50 10.00 -14.52
CA THR A 81 -1.20 9.59 -13.14
C THR A 81 -0.21 10.54 -12.49
N HIS A 82 -0.54 10.97 -11.26
CA HIS A 82 0.35 11.72 -10.39
C HIS A 82 0.05 11.38 -8.93
N PHE A 83 1.09 11.13 -8.15
CA PHE A 83 0.99 10.80 -6.73
C PHE A 83 1.40 11.97 -5.84
N GLU A 84 0.65 12.20 -4.77
CA GLU A 84 0.96 13.20 -3.73
C GLU A 84 1.18 12.55 -2.36
N THR A 85 0.67 11.33 -2.17
CA THR A 85 0.77 10.60 -0.90
C THR A 85 1.24 9.17 -1.14
N VAL A 86 1.82 8.56 -0.10
CA VAL A 86 2.31 7.17 -0.15
C VAL A 86 1.21 6.12 0.02
N HIS A 87 0.01 6.56 0.44
CA HIS A 87 -1.08 5.68 0.86
C HIS A 87 -2.38 5.84 0.06
N GLY A 88 -2.51 6.89 -0.75
CA GLY A 88 -3.67 7.09 -1.63
C GLY A 88 -4.88 7.81 -1.00
N LEU A 89 -4.82 8.20 0.29
CA LEU A 89 -5.77 9.18 0.84
C LEU A 89 -5.83 10.43 -0.03
N ASP A 90 -7.01 11.06 -0.08
CA ASP A 90 -7.30 12.19 -0.96
C ASP A 90 -6.32 13.35 -0.73
N ALA A 91 -5.70 13.80 -1.82
CA ALA A 91 -4.78 14.94 -1.81
C ALA A 91 -4.97 15.76 -3.10
N PRO A 92 -5.00 17.11 -3.03
CA PRO A 92 -5.11 17.94 -4.22
C PRO A 92 -4.01 17.64 -5.23
N GLY A 93 -4.38 17.34 -6.47
CA GLY A 93 -3.43 16.99 -7.55
C GLY A 93 -3.16 15.50 -7.71
N GLN A 94 -3.49 14.65 -6.71
CA GLN A 94 -3.37 13.20 -6.83
C GLN A 94 -4.45 12.63 -7.75
N HIS A 95 -4.05 11.90 -8.78
CA HIS A 95 -4.98 11.26 -9.72
C HIS A 95 -4.33 10.08 -10.44
N SER A 96 -5.15 9.24 -11.07
CA SER A 96 -4.73 8.19 -11.99
C SER A 96 -5.85 7.93 -13.01
N SER A 97 -5.61 7.05 -13.99
CA SER A 97 -6.62 6.55 -14.93
C SER A 97 -6.71 5.02 -14.87
N ALA A 98 -7.85 4.47 -15.28
CA ALA A 98 -8.02 3.01 -15.36
C ALA A 98 -6.96 2.35 -16.27
N TYR A 99 -6.56 3.03 -17.34
CA TYR A 99 -5.53 2.56 -18.25
C TYR A 99 -4.15 2.52 -17.57
N ASP A 100 -3.75 3.61 -16.91
CA ASP A 100 -2.45 3.68 -16.25
C ASP A 100 -2.34 2.69 -15.09
N LEU A 101 -3.41 2.50 -14.31
CA LEU A 101 -3.46 1.48 -13.27
C LEU A 101 -3.33 0.06 -13.84
N ALA A 102 -3.89 -0.21 -15.01
CA ALA A 102 -3.70 -1.49 -15.69
C ALA A 102 -2.25 -1.69 -16.17
N VAL A 103 -1.60 -0.63 -16.68
CA VAL A 103 -0.18 -0.67 -17.06
C VAL A 103 0.71 -0.92 -15.83
N LEU A 104 0.46 -0.19 -14.74
CA LEU A 104 1.18 -0.38 -13.46
C LEU A 104 0.97 -1.80 -12.92
N SER A 105 -0.25 -2.32 -12.96
CA SER A 105 -0.56 -3.69 -12.55
C SER A 105 0.24 -4.72 -13.35
N ARG A 106 0.31 -4.56 -14.67
CA ARG A 106 1.14 -5.43 -15.52
C ARG A 106 2.62 -5.32 -15.19
N ALA A 107 3.12 -4.12 -14.88
CA ALA A 107 4.51 -3.94 -14.47
C ALA A 107 4.82 -4.69 -13.17
N ILE A 108 3.92 -4.68 -12.19
CA ILE A 108 4.07 -5.44 -10.93
C ILE A 108 4.03 -6.96 -11.21
N ILE A 109 3.04 -7.43 -11.96
CA ILE A 109 2.86 -8.87 -12.27
C ILE A 109 4.12 -9.46 -12.94
N HIS A 110 4.71 -8.73 -13.89
CA HIS A 110 5.83 -9.24 -14.68
C HIS A 110 7.20 -8.87 -14.13
N GLY A 111 7.32 -7.74 -13.42
CA GLY A 111 8.59 -7.24 -12.90
C GLY A 111 8.92 -7.73 -11.50
N GLU A 112 7.91 -7.98 -10.67
CA GLU A 112 8.09 -8.24 -9.23
C GLU A 112 7.27 -9.46 -8.76
N PRO A 113 7.50 -10.67 -9.30
CA PRO A 113 6.66 -11.84 -9.04
C PRO A 113 6.56 -12.20 -7.55
N ASP A 114 7.64 -12.02 -6.79
CA ASP A 114 7.64 -12.29 -5.33
C ASP A 114 6.72 -11.33 -4.56
N VAL A 115 6.65 -10.07 -5.01
CA VAL A 115 5.70 -9.08 -4.47
C VAL A 115 4.29 -9.40 -4.95
N TYR A 116 4.14 -9.74 -6.24
CA TYR A 116 2.85 -10.07 -6.84
C TYR A 116 2.15 -11.23 -6.10
N HIS A 117 2.89 -12.30 -5.76
CA HIS A 117 2.32 -13.43 -5.03
C HIS A 117 1.70 -13.05 -3.68
N MET A 118 2.13 -11.95 -3.04
CA MET A 118 1.54 -11.51 -1.77
C MET A 118 0.09 -11.04 -1.92
N TYR A 119 -0.34 -10.57 -3.10
CA TYR A 119 -1.71 -10.10 -3.34
C TYR A 119 -2.76 -11.21 -3.22
N SER A 120 -2.36 -12.46 -3.42
CA SER A 120 -3.24 -13.63 -3.27
C SER A 120 -3.41 -14.10 -1.81
N GLN A 121 -2.64 -13.54 -0.86
CA GLN A 121 -2.76 -13.90 0.55
C GLN A 121 -4.11 -13.43 1.09
N LYS A 122 -4.86 -14.36 1.67
CA LYS A 122 -6.24 -14.10 2.14
C LYS A 122 -6.31 -13.35 3.46
N SER A 123 -5.26 -13.43 4.28
CA SER A 123 -5.20 -12.72 5.55
C SER A 123 -3.77 -12.47 6.02
N LEU A 124 -3.64 -11.51 6.92
CA LEU A 124 -2.43 -11.23 7.68
C LEU A 124 -2.80 -11.15 9.16
N THR A 125 -1.96 -11.74 10.01
CA THR A 125 -2.05 -11.56 11.47
C THR A 125 -0.81 -10.82 11.95
N TRP A 126 -1.02 -9.65 12.54
CA TRP A 126 0.02 -8.85 13.17
C TRP A 126 -0.44 -8.41 14.57
N ASN A 127 0.42 -8.53 15.58
CA ASN A 127 0.15 -8.09 16.95
C ASN A 127 -1.18 -8.65 17.54
N GLY A 128 -1.55 -9.88 17.19
CA GLY A 128 -2.80 -10.52 17.59
C GLY A 128 -4.04 -10.04 16.84
N ILE A 129 -3.90 -9.12 15.88
CA ILE A 129 -4.98 -8.60 15.03
C ILE A 129 -4.91 -9.32 13.70
N THR A 130 -5.99 -9.96 13.29
CA THR A 130 -6.09 -10.61 11.98
C THR A 130 -6.96 -9.78 11.05
N GLN A 131 -6.42 -9.45 9.89
CA GLN A 131 -7.11 -8.71 8.84
C GLN A 131 -7.24 -9.57 7.60
N GLN A 132 -8.36 -9.44 6.91
CA GLN A 132 -8.65 -10.17 5.69
C GLN A 132 -8.31 -9.28 4.49
N ASN A 133 -7.82 -9.90 3.42
CA ASN A 133 -7.68 -9.23 2.14
C ASN A 133 -9.05 -8.71 1.67
N ARG A 134 -9.10 -7.46 1.23
CA ARG A 134 -10.35 -6.82 0.80
C ARG A 134 -10.79 -7.27 -0.60
N ASN A 135 -9.92 -7.93 -1.37
CA ASN A 135 -10.27 -8.48 -2.67
C ASN A 135 -11.14 -9.75 -2.53
N GLY A 136 -12.46 -9.57 -2.50
CA GLY A 136 -13.43 -10.66 -2.37
C GLY A 136 -13.33 -11.73 -3.47
N LEU A 137 -12.78 -11.41 -4.64
CA LEU A 137 -12.61 -12.35 -5.75
C LEU A 137 -11.63 -13.48 -5.44
N LEU A 138 -10.73 -13.31 -4.47
CA LEU A 138 -9.83 -14.37 -4.00
C LEU A 138 -10.57 -15.58 -3.37
N TRP A 139 -11.84 -15.41 -3.03
CA TRP A 139 -12.70 -16.48 -2.52
C TRP A 139 -13.64 -17.06 -3.56
N ASP A 140 -13.70 -16.49 -4.76
CA ASP A 140 -14.48 -17.04 -5.85
C ASP A 140 -13.82 -18.33 -6.36
N LYS A 141 -14.58 -19.43 -6.34
CA LYS A 141 -14.09 -20.75 -6.77
C LYS A 141 -14.29 -21.01 -8.26
N THR A 142 -15.00 -20.12 -8.95
CA THR A 142 -15.30 -20.21 -10.38
C THR A 142 -14.28 -19.46 -11.23
N MET A 143 -13.50 -18.57 -10.60
CA MET A 143 -12.45 -17.79 -11.23
C MET A 143 -11.10 -18.07 -10.57
N ASN A 144 -10.02 -17.96 -11.32
CA ASN A 144 -8.66 -18.05 -10.79
C ASN A 144 -8.09 -16.65 -10.57
N VAL A 145 -8.66 -15.91 -9.61
CA VAL A 145 -8.19 -14.56 -9.25
C VAL A 145 -7.13 -14.66 -8.17
N ASP A 146 -5.99 -14.02 -8.40
CA ASP A 146 -4.82 -14.01 -7.51
C ASP A 146 -4.33 -12.60 -7.13
N GLY A 147 -5.06 -11.55 -7.52
CA GLY A 147 -4.71 -10.16 -7.26
C GLY A 147 -5.72 -9.16 -7.86
N LEU A 148 -5.45 -7.86 -7.89
CA LEU A 148 -4.28 -7.18 -7.31
C LEU A 148 -4.73 -6.38 -6.08
N LYS A 149 -5.31 -5.19 -6.24
CA LYS A 149 -5.67 -4.31 -5.11
C LYS A 149 -7.09 -3.74 -5.24
N THR A 150 -7.75 -3.52 -4.11
CA THR A 150 -9.02 -2.78 -4.01
C THR A 150 -8.77 -1.37 -3.47
N GLY A 151 -9.63 -0.41 -3.80
CA GLY A 151 -9.55 0.97 -3.30
C GLY A 151 -10.92 1.56 -3.01
N HIS A 152 -11.00 2.45 -2.02
CA HIS A 152 -12.16 3.31 -1.81
C HIS A 152 -11.77 4.60 -1.09
N THR A 153 -12.15 5.75 -1.65
CA THR A 153 -12.23 7.02 -0.91
C THR A 153 -13.55 7.70 -1.26
N SER A 154 -13.99 8.66 -0.43
CA SER A 154 -15.21 9.42 -0.73
C SER A 154 -15.09 10.22 -2.03
N GLY A 155 -13.88 10.66 -2.40
CA GLY A 155 -13.62 11.36 -3.66
C GLY A 155 -13.52 10.46 -4.89
N ALA A 156 -13.08 9.20 -4.73
CA ALA A 156 -12.80 8.29 -5.85
C ALA A 156 -13.88 7.21 -6.10
N GLY A 157 -14.74 6.93 -5.11
CA GLY A 157 -15.63 5.77 -5.17
C GLY A 157 -14.86 4.46 -5.01
N SER A 158 -15.49 3.33 -5.34
CA SER A 158 -14.88 2.01 -5.20
C SER A 158 -14.21 1.55 -6.51
N THR A 159 -13.02 0.97 -6.38
CA THR A 159 -12.24 0.35 -7.46
C THR A 159 -11.84 -1.07 -7.09
#